data_AF-A0A7Y4X7Q8-F1
#
_entry.id   AF-A0A7Y4X7Q8-F1
#
_cell.length_a   1.000
_cell.length_b   1.000
_cell.length_c   1.000
_cell.angle_alpha   90.00
_cell.angle_beta   90.00
_cell.angle_gamma   90.00
#
_symmetry.space_group_name_H-M   'P 1'
#
loop_
_entity.id
_entity.type
_entity.pdbx_description
1 polymer ?
#
loop_
_entity_poly.entity_id
_entity_poly.type
_entity_poly.pdbx_seq_one_letter_code
_entity_poly.pdbx_strand_id
1 'polypeptide(L)'
;GTAYTGAINIVSTYPNLFSFNSDGLAVAVLLRVRDGRQTYENIFQFENNALVAAPIDFGPPNDLLFLVLFGTGLGKNSVTATAKIGGLDLPVAYAGAQGSFPGLDQFNIALPRTLAGKGKVELTVTANGKVSNAASLTFK
;
A
#
# COMPACT_ATOMS: atom_id res chain seq x y z
N GLY A 1 -20.95 -23.19 -35.91
CA GLY A 1 -19.96 -22.41 -35.15
C GLY A 1 -19.36 -23.30 -34.09
N THR A 2 -18.04 -23.37 -34.00
CA THR A 2 -17.34 -24.09 -32.94
C THR A 2 -17.32 -23.23 -31.68
N ALA A 3 -17.95 -23.71 -30.61
CA ALA A 3 -17.86 -23.09 -29.29
C ALA A 3 -16.64 -23.64 -28.56
N TYR A 4 -15.76 -22.75 -28.09
CA TYR A 4 -14.67 -23.11 -27.19
C TYR A 4 -15.14 -22.91 -25.76
N THR A 5 -15.44 -23.99 -25.05
CA THR A 5 -15.74 -23.97 -23.62
C THR A 5 -14.41 -24.04 -22.85
N GLY A 6 -13.98 -22.92 -22.29
CA GLY A 6 -12.87 -22.84 -21.33
C GLY A 6 -13.42 -22.54 -19.94
N ALA A 7 -12.89 -23.19 -18.91
CA ALA A 7 -13.18 -22.82 -17.54
C ALA A 7 -12.45 -21.50 -17.21
N ILE A 8 -13.21 -20.41 -17.01
CA ILE A 8 -12.66 -19.16 -16.46
C ILE A 8 -12.72 -19.28 -14.94
N ASN A 9 -11.56 -19.29 -14.29
CA ASN A 9 -11.50 -19.21 -12.83
C ASN A 9 -11.65 -17.75 -12.40
N ILE A 10 -12.83 -17.39 -11.91
CA ILE A 10 -13.07 -16.06 -11.34
C ILE A 10 -12.70 -16.13 -9.86
N VAL A 11 -11.54 -15.57 -9.50
CA VAL A 11 -11.16 -15.39 -8.10
C VAL A 11 -11.85 -14.16 -7.52
N SER A 12 -12.40 -14.28 -6.31
CA SER A 12 -13.10 -13.18 -5.65
C SER A 12 -12.17 -12.09 -5.11
N THR A 13 -10.87 -12.40 -4.98
CA THR A 13 -9.85 -11.52 -4.43
C THR A 13 -8.52 -11.77 -5.13
N TYR A 14 -7.95 -10.71 -5.68
CA TYR A 14 -6.61 -10.69 -6.25
C TYR A 14 -6.04 -9.28 -6.10
N PRO A 15 -5.32 -8.99 -5.00
CA PRO A 15 -4.90 -7.63 -4.69
C PRO A 15 -3.93 -7.12 -5.75
N ASN A 16 -4.07 -5.85 -6.13
CA ASN A 16 -3.13 -5.17 -7.01
C ASN A 16 -2.90 -3.75 -6.46
N LEU A 17 -1.64 -3.36 -6.30
CA LEU A 17 -1.24 -2.07 -5.76
C LEU A 17 -1.01 -1.08 -6.89
N PHE A 18 -1.49 0.14 -6.71
CA PHE A 18 -1.22 1.22 -7.64
C PHE A 18 0.18 1.80 -7.43
N SER A 19 0.83 2.20 -8.53
CA SER A 19 2.14 2.85 -8.50
C SER A 19 2.17 4.08 -9.42
N PHE A 20 2.86 5.14 -9.01
CA PHE A 20 2.99 6.39 -9.75
C PHE A 20 3.91 6.32 -10.98
N ASN A 21 4.92 5.46 -10.96
CA ASN A 21 5.99 5.44 -11.95
C ASN A 21 6.55 4.02 -12.17
N SER A 22 7.49 3.89 -13.11
CA SER A 22 8.17 2.63 -13.44
C SER A 22 9.06 2.09 -12.32
N ASP A 23 9.43 2.93 -11.34
CA ASP A 23 10.17 2.51 -10.15
C ASP A 23 9.28 1.79 -9.13
N GLY A 24 7.97 1.71 -9.40
CA GLY A 24 6.98 1.08 -8.55
C GLY A 24 6.61 1.93 -7.35
N LEU A 25 6.84 3.26 -7.36
CA LEU A 25 6.51 4.13 -6.23
C LEU A 25 5.03 3.98 -5.86
N ALA A 26 4.74 3.49 -4.66
CA ALA A 26 3.37 3.20 -4.24
C ALA A 26 2.49 4.45 -4.27
N VAL A 27 1.23 4.29 -4.70
CA VAL A 27 0.21 5.31 -4.49
C VAL A 27 -0.32 5.15 -3.07
N ALA A 28 0.13 6.03 -2.18
CA ALA A 28 -0.26 6.04 -0.79
C ALA A 28 -0.14 7.45 -0.20
N VAL A 29 -0.76 7.65 0.96
CA VAL A 29 -0.49 8.79 1.83
C VAL A 29 -0.02 8.30 3.19
N LEU A 30 0.84 9.08 3.84
CA LEU A 30 1.31 8.80 5.18
C LEU A 30 0.43 9.55 6.18
N LEU A 31 -0.20 8.82 7.08
CA LEU A 31 -0.86 9.40 8.24
C LEU A 31 0.12 9.39 9.42
N ARG A 32 0.50 10.58 9.88
CA ARG A 32 1.25 10.76 11.13
C ARG A 32 0.29 11.12 12.25
N VAL A 33 0.45 10.46 13.38
CA VAL A 33 -0.22 10.81 14.64
C VAL A 33 0.83 11.32 15.61
N ARG A 34 0.70 12.58 16.04
CA ARG A 34 1.54 13.22 17.05
C ARG A 34 0.66 13.87 18.09
N ASP A 35 0.80 13.46 19.35
CA ASP A 35 0.02 13.99 20.49
C ASP A 35 -1.50 14.01 20.22
N GLY A 36 -2.00 12.94 19.61
CA GLY A 36 -3.41 12.78 19.23
C GLY A 36 -3.85 13.56 17.98
N ARG A 37 -2.98 14.41 17.41
CA ARG A 37 -3.25 15.11 16.14
C ARG A 37 -2.84 14.27 14.95
N GLN A 38 -3.72 14.23 13.95
CA GLN A 38 -3.51 13.53 12.69
C GLN A 38 -3.07 14.51 11.60
N THR A 39 -1.99 14.19 10.90
CA THR A 39 -1.51 14.93 9.72
C THR A 39 -1.24 13.97 8.57
N TYR A 40 -1.64 14.36 7.37
CA TYR A 40 -1.38 13.60 6.14
C TYR A 40 -0.19 14.18 5.40
N GLU A 41 0.73 13.31 5.02
CA GLU A 41 1.98 13.62 4.31
C GLU A 41 2.05 12.84 2.99
N ASN A 42 2.61 13.45 1.95
CA ASN A 42 2.89 12.76 0.71
C ASN A 42 4.15 11.90 0.86
N ILE A 43 4.15 10.71 0.26
CA ILE A 43 5.34 9.85 0.12
C ILE A 43 6.03 10.02 -1.24
N PHE A 44 5.66 11.08 -1.94
CA PHE A 44 6.15 11.44 -3.26
C PHE A 44 6.38 12.96 -3.32
N GLN A 45 7.21 13.37 -4.26
CA GLN A 45 7.46 14.76 -4.59
C GLN A 45 7.61 14.92 -6.09
N PHE A 46 7.39 16.14 -6.59
CA PHE A 46 7.54 16.45 -8.00
C PHE A 46 8.89 17.14 -8.22
N GLU A 47 9.81 16.44 -8.88
CA GLU A 47 11.16 16.92 -9.19
C GLU A 47 11.47 16.61 -10.66
N ASN A 48 12.16 17.53 -11.34
CA ASN A 48 12.59 17.35 -12.73
C ASN A 48 11.47 16.88 -13.67
N ASN A 49 10.26 17.43 -13.47
CA ASN A 49 9.07 17.11 -14.26
C ASN A 49 8.55 15.66 -14.10
N ALA A 50 8.91 14.99 -12.99
CA ALA A 50 8.52 13.63 -12.67
C ALA A 50 8.10 13.48 -11.21
N LEU A 51 7.22 12.51 -10.94
CA LEU A 51 6.93 12.07 -9.58
C LEU A 51 8.02 11.09 -9.12
N VAL A 52 8.73 11.47 -8.06
CA VAL A 52 9.79 10.68 -7.43
C VAL A 52 9.44 10.42 -5.96
N ALA A 53 10.08 9.41 -5.36
CA ALA A 53 9.82 9.05 -3.98
C ALA A 53 10.28 10.16 -3.03
N ALA A 54 9.42 10.57 -2.11
CA ALA A 54 9.81 11.41 -0.97
C ALA A 54 10.09 10.48 0.21
N PRO A 55 11.33 10.39 0.73
CA PRO A 55 11.66 9.46 1.81
C PRO A 55 10.87 9.75 3.09
N ILE A 56 10.22 8.71 3.62
CA ILE A 56 9.45 8.75 4.86
C ILE A 56 10.40 8.95 6.03
N ASP A 57 10.16 10.00 6.81
CA ASP A 57 10.83 10.30 8.07
C ASP A 57 9.97 9.83 9.25
N PHE A 58 10.54 9.09 10.19
CA PHE A 58 9.81 8.70 11.39
C PHE A 58 9.66 9.82 12.42
N GLY A 59 10.43 10.90 12.31
CA GLY A 59 10.40 12.01 13.25
C GLY A 59 10.71 11.59 14.70
N PRO A 60 10.31 12.40 15.69
CA PRO A 60 10.51 12.13 17.12
C PRO A 60 9.92 10.79 17.56
N PRO A 61 10.47 10.11 18.59
CA PRO A 61 10.10 8.74 19.00
C PRO A 61 8.61 8.44 19.20
N ASN A 62 7.84 9.44 19.62
CA ASN A 62 6.42 9.30 19.96
C ASN A 62 5.49 9.41 18.74
N ASP A 63 6.01 9.77 17.57
CA ASP A 63 5.21 9.79 16.36
C ASP A 63 4.84 8.37 15.95
N LEU A 64 3.56 8.16 15.64
CA LEU A 64 3.04 6.94 15.06
C LEU A 64 2.76 7.17 13.58
N LEU A 65 3.24 6.26 12.74
CA LEU A 65 3.07 6.33 11.29
C LEU A 65 2.19 5.20 10.78
N PHE A 66 1.22 5.57 9.96
CA PHE A 66 0.35 4.64 9.26
C PHE A 66 0.42 4.93 7.75
N LEU A 67 0.71 3.90 6.97
CA LEU A 67 0.57 3.96 5.53
C LEU A 67 -0.89 3.72 5.16
N VAL A 68 -1.48 4.68 4.47
CA VAL A 68 -2.78 4.55 3.80
C VAL A 68 -2.49 4.26 2.33
N LEU A 69 -2.41 2.98 2.00
CA LEU A 69 -2.02 2.45 0.71
C LEU A 69 -3.24 2.21 -0.17
N PHE A 70 -3.11 2.49 -1.47
CA PHE A 70 -4.20 2.33 -2.43
C PHE A 70 -3.92 1.22 -3.44
N GLY A 71 -5.00 0.54 -3.83
CA GLY A 71 -4.97 -0.53 -4.82
C GLY A 71 -6.36 -0.92 -5.27
N THR A 72 -6.49 -2.16 -5.70
CA THR A 72 -7.75 -2.75 -6.15
C THR A 72 -7.73 -4.28 -5.97
N GLY A 73 -8.85 -4.93 -6.29
CA GLY A 73 -8.97 -6.38 -6.37
C GLY A 73 -9.33 -7.07 -5.06
N LEU A 74 -9.79 -6.36 -4.03
CA LEU A 74 -10.32 -6.97 -2.80
C LEU A 74 -11.76 -7.48 -2.93
N GLY A 75 -12.52 -6.91 -3.86
CA GLY A 75 -13.94 -7.21 -4.05
C GLY A 75 -14.83 -6.27 -3.24
N LYS A 76 -16.05 -6.70 -2.91
CA LYS A 76 -17.07 -5.82 -2.28
C LYS A 76 -16.94 -5.69 -0.76
N ASN A 77 -16.27 -6.63 -0.10
CA ASN A 77 -16.20 -6.71 1.35
C ASN A 77 -14.79 -6.40 1.83
N SER A 78 -14.67 -5.96 3.08
CA SER A 78 -13.38 -5.97 3.76
C SER A 78 -12.87 -7.41 3.90
N VAL A 79 -11.56 -7.55 3.82
CA VAL A 79 -10.87 -8.86 3.93
C VAL A 79 -9.74 -8.77 4.93
N THR A 80 -9.32 -9.91 5.47
CA THR A 80 -8.07 -9.98 6.22
C THR A 80 -6.90 -9.94 5.24
N ALA A 81 -5.92 -9.09 5.53
CA ALA A 81 -4.70 -8.97 4.73
C ALA A 81 -3.46 -8.88 5.63
N THR A 82 -2.30 -9.19 5.05
CA THR A 82 -0.98 -8.94 5.62
C THR A 82 -0.14 -8.16 4.61
N ALA A 83 0.82 -7.38 5.08
CA ALA A 83 1.75 -6.67 4.22
C ALA A 83 3.17 -7.15 4.49
N LYS A 84 4.00 -7.20 3.44
CA LYS A 84 5.45 -7.36 3.58
C LYS A 84 6.13 -6.10 3.11
N ILE A 85 6.87 -5.43 4.02
CA ILE A 85 7.59 -4.18 3.74
C ILE A 85 9.06 -4.34 4.11
N GLY A 86 9.96 -4.23 3.13
CA GLY A 86 11.40 -4.38 3.35
C GLY A 86 11.76 -5.70 4.06
N GLY A 87 11.05 -6.76 3.70
CA GLY A 87 11.18 -8.11 4.26
C GLY A 87 10.43 -8.36 5.58
N LEU A 88 9.86 -7.33 6.21
CA LEU A 88 9.10 -7.44 7.46
C LEU A 88 7.63 -7.76 7.19
N ASP A 89 7.10 -8.79 7.83
CA ASP A 89 5.67 -9.08 7.82
C ASP A 89 4.94 -8.18 8.83
N LEU A 90 3.98 -7.41 8.35
CA LEU A 90 3.23 -6.40 9.10
C LEU A 90 1.73 -6.69 9.04
N PRO A 91 1.00 -6.48 10.15
CA PRO A 91 -0.46 -6.58 10.13
C PRO A 91 -1.06 -5.42 9.32
N VAL A 92 -2.10 -5.73 8.55
CA VAL A 92 -2.94 -4.73 7.87
C VAL A 92 -4.17 -4.48 8.75
N ALA A 93 -4.28 -3.28 9.31
CA ALA A 93 -5.36 -2.90 10.22
C ALA A 93 -6.71 -2.75 9.52
N TYR A 94 -6.69 -2.45 8.22
CA TYR A 94 -7.88 -2.37 7.38
C TYR A 94 -7.52 -2.73 5.94
N ALA A 95 -8.32 -3.57 5.29
CA ALA A 95 -8.25 -3.84 3.85
C ALA A 95 -9.67 -3.95 3.29
N GLY A 96 -10.06 -3.01 2.43
CA GLY A 96 -11.40 -2.98 1.84
C GLY A 96 -11.61 -1.74 0.99
N ALA A 97 -12.85 -1.52 0.55
CA ALA A 97 -13.19 -0.37 -0.28
C ALA A 97 -12.87 0.96 0.42
N GLN A 98 -12.19 1.88 -0.27
CA GLN A 98 -11.86 3.21 0.26
C GLN A 98 -13.11 4.05 0.55
N GLY A 99 -14.23 3.77 -0.15
CA GLY A 99 -15.55 4.29 0.16
C GLY A 99 -16.00 5.49 -0.67
N SER A 100 -15.09 6.23 -1.31
CA SER A 100 -15.43 7.39 -2.17
C SER A 100 -15.41 7.04 -3.66
N PHE A 101 -14.48 6.19 -4.09
CA PHE A 101 -14.31 5.84 -5.51
C PHE A 101 -14.57 4.35 -5.75
N PRO A 102 -15.53 3.98 -6.61
CA PRO A 102 -15.76 2.59 -6.97
C PRO A 102 -14.49 1.94 -7.54
N GLY A 103 -14.15 0.76 -7.02
CA GLY A 103 -12.96 -0.01 -7.45
C GLY A 103 -11.65 0.40 -6.81
N LEU A 104 -11.64 1.47 -5.99
CA LEU A 104 -10.50 1.85 -5.16
C LEU A 104 -10.57 1.13 -3.82
N ASP A 105 -9.55 0.32 -3.56
CA ASP A 105 -9.33 -0.33 -2.27
C ASP A 105 -8.25 0.39 -1.48
N GLN A 106 -8.39 0.38 -0.15
CA GLN A 106 -7.47 0.97 0.80
C GLN A 106 -6.92 -0.08 1.76
N PHE A 107 -5.64 0.04 2.09
CA PHE A 107 -4.94 -0.74 3.10
C PHE A 107 -4.33 0.19 4.14
N ASN A 108 -4.62 -0.04 5.42
CA ASN A 108 -4.02 0.73 6.52
C ASN A 108 -2.97 -0.12 7.23
N ILE A 109 -1.71 0.32 7.21
CA ILE A 109 -0.58 -0.45 7.74
C ILE A 109 0.20 0.41 8.71
N ALA A 110 0.37 -0.05 9.96
CA ALA A 110 1.25 0.62 10.90
C ALA A 110 2.71 0.39 10.49
N LEU A 111 3.50 1.47 10.41
CA LEU A 111 4.91 1.40 10.03
C LEU A 111 5.76 1.35 11.31
N PRO A 112 6.50 0.26 11.58
CA PRO A 112 7.41 0.21 12.72
C PRO A 112 8.69 1.01 12.42
N ARG A 113 9.28 1.60 13.46
CA ARG A 113 10.55 2.35 13.38
C ARG A 113 11.74 1.54 12.88
N THR A 114 11.64 0.21 12.87
CA THR A 114 12.66 -0.68 12.27
C THR A 114 12.82 -0.52 10.76
N LEU A 115 11.91 0.23 10.10
CA LEU A 115 12.02 0.63 8.70
C LEU A 115 12.84 1.93 8.50
N ALA A 116 13.09 2.71 9.55
CA ALA A 116 13.85 3.95 9.46
C ALA A 116 15.24 3.72 8.83
N GLY A 117 15.64 4.61 7.94
CA GLY A 117 16.94 4.53 7.25
C GLY A 117 17.12 3.35 6.29
N LYS A 118 16.10 2.52 6.01
CA LYS A 118 16.23 1.39 5.08
C LYS A 118 16.34 1.77 3.60
N GLY A 119 16.17 3.05 3.25
CA GLY A 119 16.15 3.48 1.86
C GLY A 119 14.95 2.92 1.10
N LYS A 120 15.14 2.65 -0.20
CA LYS A 120 14.11 2.06 -1.06
C LYS A 120 13.89 0.60 -0.68
N VAL A 121 12.65 0.24 -0.36
CA VAL A 121 12.25 -1.13 -0.05
C VAL A 121 11.01 -1.54 -0.83
N GLU A 122 10.87 -2.84 -1.03
CA GLU A 122 9.68 -3.44 -1.63
C GLU A 122 8.52 -3.51 -0.64
N LEU A 123 7.31 -3.35 -1.16
CA LEU A 123 6.02 -3.49 -0.50
C LEU A 123 5.15 -4.46 -1.31
N THR A 124 4.62 -5.48 -0.64
CA THR A 124 3.56 -6.35 -1.17
C THR A 124 2.45 -6.52 -0.14
N VAL A 125 1.24 -6.84 -0.61
CA VAL A 125 0.11 -7.20 0.25
C VAL A 125 -0.37 -8.60 -0.11
N THR A 126 -0.70 -9.40 0.88
CA THR A 126 -1.35 -10.70 0.72
C THR A 126 -2.77 -10.62 1.25
N ALA A 127 -3.75 -10.96 0.40
CA ALA A 127 -5.16 -11.07 0.76
C ALA A 127 -5.72 -12.39 0.24
N ASN A 128 -6.41 -13.16 1.09
CA ASN A 128 -6.97 -14.48 0.74
C ASN A 128 -5.96 -15.42 0.06
N GLY A 129 -4.71 -15.42 0.55
CA GLY A 129 -3.63 -16.26 0.02
C GLY A 129 -3.07 -15.83 -1.34
N LYS A 130 -3.47 -14.66 -1.86
CA LYS A 130 -2.96 -14.07 -3.10
C LYS A 130 -2.07 -12.88 -2.78
N VAL A 131 -0.86 -12.89 -3.30
CA VAL A 131 0.11 -11.80 -3.19
C VAL A 131 -0.11 -10.80 -4.32
N SER A 132 -0.02 -9.51 -4.02
CA SER A 132 -0.09 -8.44 -5.00
C SER A 132 1.16 -8.37 -5.89
N ASN A 133 1.12 -7.51 -6.91
CA ASN A 133 2.34 -6.94 -7.47
C ASN A 133 3.15 -6.20 -6.40
N ALA A 134 4.45 -6.07 -6.67
CA ALA A 134 5.36 -5.27 -5.85
C ALA A 134 5.18 -3.78 -6.14
N ALA A 135 5.18 -3.00 -5.07
CA ALA A 135 5.37 -1.55 -5.09
C ALA A 135 6.61 -1.19 -4.24
N SER A 136 6.95 0.08 -4.15
CA SER A 136 8.11 0.55 -3.40
C SER A 136 7.78 1.75 -2.51
N LEU A 137 8.50 1.81 -1.39
CA LEU A 137 8.53 2.91 -0.45
C LEU A 137 9.99 3.27 -0.20
N THR A 138 10.25 4.53 0.15
CA THR A 138 11.60 4.97 0.54
C THR A 138 11.56 5.49 1.96
N PHE A 139 12.51 5.06 2.79
CA PHE A 139 12.66 5.47 4.19
C PHE A 139 14.00 6.17 4.39
N LYS A 140 14.01 7.23 5.22
CA LYS A 140 15.24 7.89 5.69
C LYS A 140 15.40 7.78 7.19
#